data_AF-A0A3Q0IYY0-F1
#
_entry.id   AF-A0A3Q0IYY0-F1
#
_cell.length_a   1.000
_cell.length_b   1.000
_cell.length_c   1.000
_cell.angle_alpha   90.00
_cell.angle_beta   90.00
_cell.angle_gamma   90.00
#
_symmetry.space_group_name_H-M   'P 1'
#
loop_
_entity.id
_entity.type
_entity.pdbx_description
1 polymer ?
#
loop_
_entity_poly.entity_id
_entity_poly.type
_entity_poly.pdbx_seq_one_letter_code
_entity_poly.pdbx_strand_id
1 'polypeptide(L)'
;MSVMTRLIYSDVQILTLPPDTIVTSSSTLTSIDLNSRTTTSSCVNFSSSFCLEARQDTRLNCLVGYFDTYFDLPSPVEFSTSPISTPTHWKQSIFLLKTPITLSKGEKLEGTLTCERMDNDSRSLNITISFRETTQVYQLQ
;
A
#
# COMPACT_ATOMS: atom_id res chain seq x y z
N MET A 1 22.25 -11.20 -15.52
CA MET A 1 21.48 -11.05 -14.26
C MET A 1 20.13 -10.34 -14.52
N SER A 2 19.24 -10.95 -15.33
CA SER A 2 18.17 -10.19 -16.03
C SER A 2 16.73 -10.52 -15.57
N VAL A 3 16.45 -11.77 -15.20
CA VAL A 3 15.06 -12.22 -14.94
C VAL A 3 14.68 -12.11 -13.45
N MET A 4 15.55 -12.54 -12.54
CA MET A 4 15.25 -12.58 -11.11
C MET A 4 14.99 -11.18 -10.53
N THR A 5 15.77 -10.18 -10.97
CA THR A 5 15.57 -8.78 -10.59
C THR A 5 14.19 -8.27 -11.01
N ARG A 6 13.69 -8.68 -12.18
CA ARG A 6 12.38 -8.23 -12.68
C ARG A 6 11.23 -8.77 -11.83
N LEU A 7 11.32 -10.03 -11.40
CA LEU A 7 10.29 -10.67 -10.57
C LEU A 7 10.17 -10.01 -9.19
N ILE A 8 11.31 -9.65 -8.59
CA ILE A 8 11.32 -9.00 -7.27
C ILE A 8 10.59 -7.64 -7.29
N TYR A 9 10.68 -6.90 -8.39
CA TYR A 9 9.97 -5.61 -8.52
C TYR A 9 8.50 -5.76 -8.90
N SER A 10 8.06 -6.91 -9.41
CA SER A 10 6.64 -7.18 -9.67
C SER A 10 5.94 -7.84 -8.48
N ASP A 11 6.66 -8.49 -7.57
CA ASP A 11 6.02 -9.20 -6.45
C ASP A 11 5.90 -8.32 -5.21
N VAL A 12 4.71 -8.31 -4.59
CA VAL A 12 4.50 -7.65 -3.29
C VAL A 12 5.14 -8.48 -2.18
N GLN A 13 5.97 -7.85 -1.35
CA GLN A 13 6.64 -8.53 -0.24
C GLN A 13 5.86 -8.33 1.07
N ILE A 14 5.72 -9.39 1.88
CA ILE A 14 5.03 -9.34 3.18
C ILE A 14 6.06 -9.43 4.32
N LEU A 15 6.44 -8.27 4.86
CA LEU A 15 7.52 -8.13 5.85
C LEU A 15 7.13 -7.15 6.95
N THR A 16 7.72 -7.33 8.13
CA THR A 16 7.58 -6.38 9.24
C THR A 16 8.66 -5.32 9.12
N LEU A 17 8.26 -4.06 9.05
CA LEU A 17 9.18 -2.92 8.96
C LEU A 17 9.39 -2.26 10.33
N PRO A 18 10.64 -1.84 10.65
CA PRO A 18 10.87 -0.98 11.81
C PRO A 18 10.19 0.39 11.64
N PRO A 19 9.58 0.96 12.70
CA PRO A 19 8.92 2.27 12.66
C PRO A 19 9.80 3.40 12.09
N ASP A 20 11.10 3.36 12.41
CA ASP A 20 12.08 4.39 12.03
C ASP A 20 12.32 4.48 10.51
N THR A 21 11.89 3.47 9.74
CA THR A 21 12.02 3.45 8.28
C THR A 21 10.95 4.28 7.57
N ILE A 22 9.91 4.73 8.27
CA ILE A 22 8.79 5.48 7.70
C ILE A 22 9.11 6.98 7.66
N VAL A 23 9.34 7.47 6.45
CA VAL A 23 9.84 8.84 6.18
C VAL A 23 8.80 9.79 5.60
N THR A 24 7.57 9.35 5.36
CA THR A 24 6.47 10.17 4.81
C THR A 24 5.23 10.18 5.72
N SER A 25 4.27 11.05 5.41
CA SER A 25 2.88 10.86 5.86
C SER A 25 2.26 9.61 5.23
N SER A 26 1.11 9.17 5.77
CA SER A 26 0.26 8.13 5.20
C SER A 26 -0.91 8.75 4.44
N SER A 27 -1.48 8.00 3.50
CA SER A 27 -2.68 8.40 2.75
C SER A 27 -3.66 7.24 2.74
N THR A 28 -4.92 7.51 3.11
CA THR A 28 -5.99 6.51 3.03
C THR A 28 -6.40 6.34 1.57
N LEU A 29 -6.32 5.12 1.07
CA LEU A 29 -6.71 4.79 -0.30
C LEU A 29 -8.19 4.46 -0.40
N THR A 30 -8.65 3.53 0.43
CA THR A 30 -10.03 3.05 0.43
C THR A 30 -10.53 2.85 1.86
N SER A 31 -11.84 2.96 2.04
CA SER A 31 -12.54 2.66 3.29
C SER A 31 -13.68 1.71 2.96
N ILE A 32 -13.67 0.53 3.57
CA ILE A 32 -14.67 -0.50 3.32
C ILE A 32 -15.55 -0.61 4.56
N ASP A 33 -16.80 -0.16 4.44
CA ASP A 33 -17.81 -0.33 5.48
C ASP A 33 -18.56 -1.64 5.25
N LEU A 34 -18.26 -2.65 6.06
CA LEU A 34 -18.90 -3.97 5.97
C LEU A 34 -20.37 -3.97 6.40
N ASN A 35 -20.85 -2.95 7.11
CA ASN A 35 -22.25 -2.85 7.51
C ASN A 35 -23.13 -2.25 6.41
N SER A 36 -22.53 -1.57 5.42
CA SER A 36 -23.29 -1.03 4.30
C SER A 36 -23.87 -2.13 3.42
N ARG A 37 -25.16 -1.99 3.07
CA ARG A 37 -25.85 -2.89 2.11
C ARG A 37 -25.27 -2.83 0.70
N THR A 38 -24.40 -1.88 0.39
CA THR A 38 -23.75 -1.71 -0.91
C THR A 38 -22.39 -2.39 -1.01
N THR A 39 -21.88 -2.98 0.08
CA THR A 39 -20.58 -3.64 0.07
C THR A 39 -20.69 -5.00 -0.62
N THR A 40 -20.25 -5.01 -1.87
CA THR A 40 -20.18 -6.20 -2.72
C THR A 40 -18.76 -6.72 -2.80
N SER A 41 -18.58 -7.95 -3.28
CA SER A 41 -17.26 -8.55 -3.55
C SER A 41 -16.40 -7.74 -4.54
N SER A 42 -16.99 -6.77 -5.24
CA SER A 42 -16.28 -5.83 -6.12
C SER A 42 -15.62 -4.67 -5.39
N CYS A 43 -15.81 -4.50 -4.07
CA CYS A 43 -15.14 -3.45 -3.29
C CYS A 43 -13.61 -3.58 -3.29
N VAL A 44 -13.10 -4.77 -3.63
CA VAL A 44 -11.67 -5.05 -3.83
C VAL A 44 -11.12 -4.45 -5.12
N ASN A 45 -11.99 -4.07 -6.06
CA ASN A 45 -11.63 -3.39 -7.30
C ASN A 45 -11.84 -1.89 -7.09
N PHE A 46 -10.75 -1.15 -6.85
CA PHE A 46 -10.84 0.29 -6.60
C PHE A 46 -9.65 1.02 -7.22
N SER A 47 -9.86 2.30 -7.53
CA SER A 47 -8.81 3.23 -7.93
C SER A 47 -8.90 4.48 -7.07
N SER A 48 -7.78 4.89 -6.50
CA SER A 48 -7.75 6.00 -5.54
C SER A 48 -6.44 6.76 -5.64
N SER A 49 -6.55 8.09 -5.59
CA SER A 49 -5.40 8.96 -5.52
C SER A 49 -4.83 8.99 -4.11
N PHE A 50 -3.51 9.16 -4.01
CA PHE A 50 -2.81 9.33 -2.75
C PHE A 50 -1.89 10.54 -2.79
N CYS A 51 -1.57 11.07 -1.61
CA CYS A 51 -0.61 12.15 -1.43
C CYS A 51 0.26 11.84 -0.20
N LEU A 52 1.56 11.61 -0.42
CA LEU A 52 2.52 11.30 0.64
C LEU A 52 3.49 12.48 0.78
N GLU A 53 3.51 13.12 1.95
CA GLU A 53 4.40 14.24 2.24
C GLU A 53 5.67 13.75 2.93
N ALA A 54 6.84 14.10 2.40
CA ALA A 54 8.13 13.72 2.98
C ALA A 54 8.40 14.51 4.28
N ARG A 55 8.72 13.79 5.36
CA ARG A 55 9.00 14.39 6.68
C ARG A 55 10.42 14.96 6.78
N GLN A 56 11.31 14.48 5.92
CA GLN A 56 12.73 14.85 5.83
C GLN A 56 13.25 14.59 4.42
N ASP A 57 14.43 15.13 4.10
CA ASP A 57 15.14 14.80 2.87
C ASP A 57 15.44 13.31 2.86
N THR A 58 14.96 12.61 1.83
CA THR A 58 14.99 11.14 1.82
C THR A 58 15.04 10.58 0.41
N ARG A 59 15.42 9.31 0.32
CA ARG A 59 15.37 8.50 -0.89
C ARG A 59 14.42 7.33 -0.66
N LEU A 60 13.24 7.38 -1.26
CA LEU A 60 12.24 6.32 -1.21
C LEU A 60 12.65 5.15 -2.09
N ASN A 61 12.78 3.97 -1.49
CA ASN A 61 13.05 2.72 -2.18
C ASN A 61 11.80 1.85 -2.38
N CYS A 62 10.77 2.05 -1.56
CA CYS A 62 9.53 1.28 -1.59
C CYS A 62 8.36 2.10 -1.06
N LEU A 63 7.16 1.65 -1.38
CA LEU A 63 5.92 2.08 -0.74
C LEU A 63 5.42 0.96 0.16
N VAL A 64 4.67 1.32 1.21
CA VAL A 64 4.18 0.38 2.21
C VAL A 64 2.66 0.52 2.32
N GLY A 65 1.96 -0.60 2.16
CA GLY A 65 0.53 -0.73 2.41
C GLY A 65 0.28 -1.43 3.74
N TYR A 66 -0.70 -0.91 4.48
CA TYR A 66 -1.24 -1.51 5.69
C TYR A 66 -2.73 -1.18 5.76
N PHE A 67 -3.44 -1.77 6.72
CA PHE A 67 -4.84 -1.48 6.99
C PHE A 67 -5.11 -1.33 8.48
N ASP A 68 -6.17 -0.57 8.77
CA ASP A 68 -6.72 -0.41 10.11
C ASP A 68 -8.11 -1.07 10.11
N THR A 69 -8.50 -1.61 11.26
CA THR A 69 -9.81 -2.22 11.46
C THR A 69 -10.50 -1.54 12.65
N TYR A 70 -11.76 -1.20 12.45
CA TYR A 70 -12.60 -0.52 13.43
C TYR A 70 -13.85 -1.37 13.68
N PHE A 71 -14.10 -1.68 14.95
CA PHE A 71 -15.31 -2.39 15.38
C PHE A 71 -16.23 -1.40 16.09
N ASP A 72 -17.37 -1.11 15.46
CA ASP A 72 -18.41 -0.25 16.00
C ASP A 72 -19.23 -1.02 17.06
N LEU A 73 -18.76 -0.94 18.30
CA LEU A 73 -19.32 -1.58 19.48
C LEU A 73 -19.56 -0.50 20.55
N PRO A 74 -20.43 -0.74 21.56
CA PRO A 74 -20.61 0.21 22.68
C PRO A 74 -19.30 0.62 23.37
N SER A 75 -18.31 -0.28 23.36
CA SER A 75 -16.91 0.05 23.62
C SER A 75 -16.14 -0.19 22.33
N PRO A 76 -15.74 0.86 21.60
CA PRO A 76 -15.03 0.72 20.34
C PRO A 76 -13.75 -0.08 20.50
N VAL A 77 -13.49 -0.98 19.56
CA VAL A 77 -12.25 -1.74 19.46
C VAL A 77 -11.64 -1.46 18.11
N GLU A 78 -10.35 -1.16 18.08
CA GLU A 78 -9.62 -0.94 16.85
C GLU A 78 -8.23 -1.57 16.93
N PHE A 79 -7.70 -1.95 15.78
CA PHE A 79 -6.29 -2.27 15.67
C PHE A 79 -5.76 -1.86 14.30
N SER A 80 -4.46 -1.60 14.27
CA SER A 80 -3.74 -1.17 13.08
C SER A 80 -2.64 -2.16 12.76
N THR A 81 -2.43 -2.43 11.47
CA THR A 81 -1.28 -3.18 10.96
C THR A 81 -0.12 -2.28 10.51
N SER A 82 -0.21 -0.98 10.80
CA SER A 82 0.81 0.01 10.46
C SER A 82 2.19 -0.36 11.05
N PRO A 83 3.30 -0.04 10.35
CA PRO A 83 4.66 -0.24 10.87
C PRO A 83 4.94 0.43 12.22
N ILE A 84 4.18 1.47 12.58
CA ILE A 84 4.31 2.18 13.86
C ILE A 84 3.47 1.59 14.99
N SER A 85 2.63 0.60 14.68
CA SER A 85 1.73 -0.09 15.62
C SER A 85 2.36 -1.41 16.08
N THR A 86 1.77 -2.04 17.10
CA THR A 86 2.18 -3.37 17.55
C THR A 86 2.14 -4.37 16.39
N PRO A 87 3.23 -5.14 16.13
CA PRO A 87 3.27 -6.08 15.02
C PRO A 87 2.16 -7.13 15.08
N THR A 88 1.57 -7.41 13.92
CA THR A 88 0.55 -8.45 13.74
C THR A 88 1.04 -9.51 12.75
N HIS A 89 0.33 -10.64 12.66
CA HIS A 89 0.66 -11.70 11.70
C HIS A 89 0.53 -11.26 10.22
N TRP A 90 -0.28 -10.22 9.94
CA TRP A 90 -0.43 -9.65 8.60
C TRP A 90 0.82 -8.91 8.12
N LYS A 91 1.66 -8.44 9.04
CA LYS A 91 2.83 -7.58 8.72
C LYS A 91 2.41 -6.40 7.83
N GLN A 92 3.22 -6.03 6.84
CA GLN A 92 2.90 -4.99 5.86
C GLN A 92 3.21 -5.43 4.43
N SER A 93 2.48 -4.85 3.47
CA SER A 93 2.68 -5.05 2.04
C SER A 93 3.69 -4.05 1.50
N ILE A 94 4.81 -4.53 0.96
CA ILE A 94 5.91 -3.68 0.47
C ILE A 94 5.96 -3.73 -1.06
N PHE A 95 5.90 -2.55 -1.67
CA PHE A 95 5.97 -2.32 -3.11
C PHE A 95 7.33 -1.72 -3.45
N LEU A 96 8.27 -2.55 -3.92
CA LEU A 96 9.61 -2.10 -4.28
C LEU A 96 9.56 -1.21 -5.53
N LEU A 97 10.21 -0.04 -5.49
CA LEU A 97 10.29 0.86 -6.63
C LEU A 97 11.47 0.46 -7.51
N LYS A 98 11.22 0.24 -8.80
CA LYS A 98 12.29 -0.07 -9.76
C LYS A 98 13.33 1.04 -9.83
N THR A 99 12.89 2.29 -9.70
CA THR A 99 13.74 3.47 -9.65
C THR A 99 13.44 4.23 -8.36
N PRO A 100 14.38 4.29 -7.41
CA PRO A 100 14.19 5.04 -6.17
C PRO A 100 13.92 6.53 -6.43
N ILE A 101 13.11 7.14 -5.58
CA ILE A 101 12.68 8.55 -5.70
C ILE A 101 13.36 9.36 -4.63
N THR A 102 14.00 10.46 -4.99
CA THR A 102 14.46 11.45 -3.99
C THR A 102 13.35 12.47 -3.74
N LEU A 103 13.07 12.74 -2.47
CA LEU A 103 12.14 13.76 -2.02
C LEU A 103 12.84 14.70 -1.02
N SER A 104 12.54 15.98 -1.13
CA SER A 104 12.95 16.97 -0.11
C SER A 104 11.91 17.05 1.00
N LYS A 105 12.30 17.51 2.20
CA LYS A 105 11.36 17.75 3.30
C LYS A 105 10.21 18.65 2.87
N GLY A 106 8.98 18.20 3.12
CA GLY A 106 7.74 18.89 2.74
C GLY A 106 7.31 18.67 1.29
N GLU A 107 8.13 18.00 0.46
CA GLU A 107 7.73 17.62 -0.89
C GLU A 107 6.62 16.56 -0.84
N LYS A 108 5.62 16.71 -1.72
CA LYS A 108 4.48 15.80 -1.83
C LYS A 108 4.66 14.89 -3.03
N LEU A 109 4.58 13.58 -2.79
CA LEU A 109 4.46 12.57 -3.82
C LEU A 109 2.99 12.24 -4.03
N GLU A 110 2.46 12.68 -5.16
CA GLU A 110 1.08 12.42 -5.58
C GLU A 110 1.04 11.34 -6.64
N GLY A 111 0.00 10.51 -6.57
CA GLY A 111 -0.20 9.42 -7.50
C GLY A 111 -1.56 8.78 -7.37
N THR A 112 -1.74 7.67 -8.09
CA THR A 112 -2.95 6.86 -8.09
C THR A 112 -2.56 5.41 -7.91
N LEU A 113 -3.27 4.71 -7.03
CA LEU A 113 -3.22 3.26 -6.89
C LEU A 113 -4.54 2.67 -7.39
N THR A 114 -4.42 1.68 -8.26
CA THR A 114 -5.53 0.85 -8.72
C THR A 114 -5.29 -0.57 -8.25
N CYS A 115 -6.26 -1.14 -7.53
CA CYS A 115 -6.27 -2.53 -7.09
C CYS A 115 -7.38 -3.26 -7.84
N GLU A 116 -7.06 -4.37 -8.47
CA GLU A 116 -7.99 -5.18 -9.27
C GLU A 116 -7.74 -6.66 -9.05
N ARG A 117 -8.83 -7.44 -8.98
CA ARG A 117 -8.75 -8.90 -8.96
C ARG A 117 -8.33 -9.43 -10.33
N MET A 118 -7.47 -10.44 -10.37
CA MET A 118 -7.06 -11.07 -11.62
C MET A 118 -8.17 -11.97 -12.18
N ASP A 119 -8.40 -11.90 -13.49
CA ASP A 119 -9.43 -12.70 -14.18
C ASP A 119 -9.12 -14.21 -14.17
N ASN A 120 -7.84 -14.56 -14.21
CA ASN A 120 -7.35 -15.95 -14.27
C ASN A 120 -7.10 -16.58 -12.89
N ASP A 121 -7.02 -15.77 -11.84
CA ASP A 121 -6.92 -16.22 -10.45
C ASP A 121 -7.65 -15.25 -9.52
N SER A 122 -8.85 -15.66 -9.10
CA SER A 122 -9.71 -14.86 -8.23
C SER A 122 -9.12 -14.51 -6.86
N ARG A 123 -8.02 -15.17 -6.45
CA ARG A 123 -7.33 -14.90 -5.18
C ARG A 123 -6.20 -13.90 -5.33
N SER A 124 -5.66 -13.78 -6.54
CA SER A 124 -4.57 -12.85 -6.84
C SER A 124 -5.10 -11.44 -7.13
N LEU A 125 -4.33 -10.44 -6.70
CA LEU A 125 -4.60 -9.03 -6.94
C LEU A 125 -3.49 -8.43 -7.81
N ASN A 126 -3.89 -7.69 -8.83
CA ASN A 126 -3.04 -6.76 -9.56
C ASN A 126 -3.15 -5.38 -8.93
N ILE A 127 -2.00 -4.81 -8.56
CA ILE A 127 -1.90 -3.50 -7.94
C ILE A 127 -1.07 -2.62 -8.85
N THR A 128 -1.69 -1.63 -9.47
CA THR A 128 -1.03 -0.67 -10.35
C THR A 128 -0.82 0.63 -9.59
N ILE A 129 0.43 1.07 -9.47
CA ILE A 129 0.78 2.33 -8.84
C ILE A 129 1.37 3.26 -9.89
N SER A 130 0.77 4.43 -10.04
CA SER A 130 1.20 5.48 -10.95
C SER A 130 1.50 6.75 -10.18
N PHE A 131 2.69 7.32 -10.37
CA PHE A 131 3.08 8.62 -9.82
C PHE A 131 4.12 9.24 -10.74
N ARG A 132 4.15 10.58 -10.82
CA ARG A 132 4.99 11.31 -11.79
C ARG A 132 4.76 10.73 -13.21
N GLU A 133 5.83 10.39 -13.93
CA GLU A 133 5.80 9.75 -15.25
C GLU A 133 6.05 8.22 -15.18
N THR A 134 5.92 7.61 -13.99
CA THR A 134 6.21 6.20 -13.76
C THR A 134 4.95 5.43 -13.38
N THR A 135 4.74 4.29 -14.01
CA THR A 135 3.73 3.31 -13.64
C THR A 135 4.39 1.96 -13.42
N GLN A 136 4.07 1.32 -12.30
CA GLN A 136 4.55 0.00 -11.96
C GLN A 136 3.37 -0.89 -11.54
N VAL A 137 3.38 -2.12 -12.02
CA VAL A 137 2.36 -3.13 -11.73
C VAL A 137 2.96 -4.17 -10.81
N TYR A 138 2.22 -4.51 -9.76
CA TYR A 138 2.57 -5.48 -8.74
C TYR A 138 1.53 -6.59 -8.69
N GLN A 139 1.96 -7.79 -8.32
CA GLN A 139 1.12 -8.95 -8.09
C GLN A 139 1.21 -9.34 -6.62
N LEU A 140 0.04 -9.49 -6.00
CA LEU A 140 -0.12 -10.07 -4.67
C LEU A 140 -0.86 -11.40 -4.82
N GLN A 141 -0.19 -12.49 -4.45
CA GLN A 141 -0.69 -13.87 -4.52
C GLN A 141 -0.99 -14.43 -3.13
#